data_AF-A0A016VT51-F1
#
_entry.id   AF-A0A016VT51-F1
#
_cell.length_a   1.000
_cell.length_b   1.000
_cell.length_c   1.000
_cell.angle_alpha   90.00
_cell.angle_beta   90.00
_cell.angle_gamma   90.00
#
_symmetry.space_group_name_H-M   'P 1'
#
loop_
_entity.id
_entity.type
_entity.pdbx_description
1 polymer ?
#
loop_
_entity_poly.entity_id
_entity_poly.type
_entity_poly.pdbx_seq_one_letter_code
_entity_poly.pdbx_strand_id
1 'polypeptide(L)'
;MKVAIALLAVCFTVFADDDKLKIKNCEYCIDLAWALRFAAHQKTPPEKVMEYRCSLYKDEYPNGTDEDVANCEKVMKVILEKKDMVKHARNLENSTIYEDQKRICTKDKCYCPPTIKQ
;
A
#
# COMPACT_ATOMS: atom_id res chain seq x y z
N MET A 1 -40.78 0.54 -6.19
CA MET A 1 -39.87 1.36 -7.03
C MET A 1 -39.23 2.41 -6.14
N LYS A 2 -37.89 2.55 -6.20
CA LYS A 2 -37.03 3.70 -5.80
C LYS A 2 -37.13 4.12 -4.31
N VAL A 3 -36.03 4.23 -3.56
CA VAL A 3 -34.98 5.24 -3.74
C VAL A 3 -33.59 4.67 -3.49
N ALA A 4 -32.66 5.12 -4.32
CA ALA A 4 -31.25 4.77 -4.38
C ALA A 4 -30.38 5.74 -3.55
N ILE A 5 -29.28 5.17 -3.03
CA ILE A 5 -27.91 5.71 -2.98
C ILE A 5 -27.67 7.04 -2.24
N ALA A 6 -26.89 6.95 -1.15
CA ALA A 6 -25.74 7.83 -0.92
C ALA A 6 -24.79 7.18 0.11
N LEU A 7 -24.06 6.15 -0.33
CA LEU A 7 -22.73 5.87 0.23
C LEU A 7 -21.77 6.85 -0.44
N LEU A 8 -20.77 7.33 0.31
CA LEU A 8 -19.63 8.18 -0.08
C LEU A 8 -19.82 9.67 0.22
N ALA A 9 -19.11 10.14 1.26
CA ALA A 9 -18.06 11.16 1.10
C ALA A 9 -17.51 11.55 2.48
N VAL A 10 -16.49 10.84 2.96
CA VAL A 10 -15.54 11.40 3.93
C VAL A 10 -14.13 11.13 3.39
N CYS A 11 -13.79 11.76 2.27
CA CYS A 11 -12.42 11.73 1.74
C CYS A 11 -11.93 13.11 1.28
N PHE A 12 -12.55 14.21 1.71
CA PHE A 12 -12.15 15.53 1.26
C PHE A 12 -12.19 16.56 2.37
N THR A 13 -11.04 16.75 3.01
CA THR A 13 -10.49 18.06 3.40
C THR A 13 -9.02 17.85 3.80
N VAL A 14 -8.19 18.89 3.61
CA VAL A 14 -6.83 19.10 4.19
C VAL A 14 -5.66 18.83 3.21
N PHE A 15 -4.54 19.54 3.41
CA PHE A 15 -3.81 20.49 2.52
C PHE A 15 -2.82 19.91 1.49
N ALA A 16 -2.15 20.75 0.67
CA ALA A 16 -1.16 20.33 -0.34
C ALA A 16 0.02 19.46 0.19
N ASP A 17 0.28 19.45 1.50
CA ASP A 17 1.17 18.49 2.15
C ASP A 17 0.54 17.10 2.33
N ASP A 18 -0.78 17.01 2.51
CA ASP A 18 -1.51 15.74 2.52
C ASP A 18 -1.45 15.05 1.17
N ASP A 19 -1.42 15.78 0.06
CA ASP A 19 -1.35 15.14 -1.27
C ASP A 19 0.03 14.54 -1.52
N LYS A 20 1.11 15.19 -1.08
CA LYS A 20 2.46 14.59 -1.10
C LYS A 20 2.55 13.38 -0.18
N LEU A 21 1.99 13.48 1.03
CA LEU A 21 1.96 12.37 1.99
C LEU A 21 1.10 11.20 1.49
N LYS A 22 -0.03 11.47 0.82
CA LYS A 22 -0.86 10.45 0.16
C LYS A 22 -0.11 9.76 -0.98
N ILE A 23 0.61 10.52 -1.81
CA ILE A 23 1.45 9.94 -2.88
C ILE A 23 2.50 9.01 -2.27
N LYS A 24 3.24 9.47 -1.25
CA LYS A 24 4.24 8.65 -0.55
C LYS A 24 3.61 7.41 0.10
N ASN A 25 2.47 7.55 0.77
CA ASN A 25 1.77 6.42 1.38
C ASN A 25 1.27 5.40 0.34
N CYS A 26 0.86 5.85 -0.86
CA CYS A 26 0.54 4.97 -1.98
C CYS A 26 1.77 4.19 -2.45
N GLU A 27 2.91 4.87 -2.61
CA GLU A 27 4.18 4.25 -3.01
C GLU A 27 4.64 3.20 -1.98
N TYR A 28 4.67 3.56 -0.68
CA TYR A 28 4.98 2.62 0.39
C TYR A 28 4.04 1.41 0.35
N CYS A 29 2.74 1.63 0.17
CA CYS A 29 1.80 0.53 0.09
C CYS A 29 2.08 -0.39 -1.10
N ILE A 30 2.36 0.16 -2.30
CA ILE A 30 2.63 -0.63 -3.51
C ILE A 30 3.87 -1.51 -3.31
N ASP A 31 4.93 -0.94 -2.76
CA ASP A 31 6.16 -1.65 -2.44
C ASP A 31 5.94 -2.77 -1.43
N LEU A 32 5.18 -2.47 -0.38
CA LEU A 32 4.84 -3.44 0.65
C LEU A 32 3.89 -4.53 0.13
N ALA A 33 2.99 -4.20 -0.80
CA ALA A 33 2.17 -5.19 -1.50
C ALA A 33 3.02 -6.12 -2.37
N TRP A 34 4.05 -5.59 -3.03
CA TRP A 34 5.07 -6.39 -3.71
C TRP A 34 5.83 -7.30 -2.74
N ALA A 35 6.31 -6.75 -1.62
CA ALA A 35 7.01 -7.50 -0.57
C ALA A 35 6.13 -8.65 -0.02
N LEU A 36 4.84 -8.42 0.20
CA LEU A 36 3.91 -9.44 0.65
C LEU A 36 3.72 -10.57 -0.38
N ARG A 37 3.60 -10.23 -1.66
CA ARG A 37 3.48 -11.21 -2.74
C ARG A 37 4.75 -12.05 -2.86
N PHE A 38 5.91 -11.42 -2.77
CA PHE A 38 7.20 -12.10 -2.73
C PHE A 38 7.32 -13.02 -1.50
N ALA A 39 6.96 -12.53 -0.32
CA ALA A 39 6.97 -13.31 0.91
C ALA A 39 6.07 -14.55 0.82
N ALA A 40 4.88 -14.41 0.22
CA ALA A 40 3.98 -15.53 -0.04
C ALA A 40 4.62 -16.56 -0.97
N HIS A 41 5.14 -16.12 -2.12
CA HIS A 41 5.79 -16.99 -3.11
C HIS A 41 7.01 -17.72 -2.52
N GLN A 42 7.85 -17.02 -1.75
CA GLN A 42 9.04 -17.58 -1.09
C GLN A 42 8.73 -18.28 0.25
N LYS A 43 7.46 -18.36 0.65
CA LYS A 43 7.02 -18.95 1.93
C LYS A 43 7.77 -18.40 3.15
N THR A 44 8.08 -17.11 3.12
CA THR A 44 8.84 -16.38 4.14
C THR A 44 7.89 -15.54 4.99
N PRO A 45 8.18 -15.30 6.29
CA PRO A 45 7.37 -14.41 7.11
C PRO A 45 7.23 -13.01 6.47
N PRO A 46 6.00 -12.50 6.31
CA PRO A 46 5.75 -11.22 5.65
C PRO A 46 6.41 -10.05 6.36
N GLU A 47 6.44 -10.07 7.71
CA GLU A 47 7.04 -8.98 8.49
C GLU A 47 8.51 -8.76 8.12
N LYS A 48 9.29 -9.83 8.01
CA LYS A 48 10.73 -9.74 7.69
C LYS A 48 10.99 -9.13 6.32
N VAL A 49 10.20 -9.51 5.32
CA VAL A 49 10.37 -9.01 3.94
C VAL A 49 9.93 -7.56 3.85
N MET A 50 8.86 -7.18 4.54
CA MET A 50 8.36 -5.81 4.60
C MET A 50 9.31 -4.88 5.35
N GLU A 51 9.86 -5.30 6.50
CA GLU A 51 10.88 -4.57 7.25
C GLU A 51 12.13 -4.33 6.40
N TYR A 52 12.61 -5.37 5.72
CA TYR A 52 13.72 -5.24 4.79
C TYR A 52 13.40 -4.24 3.67
N ARG A 53 12.21 -4.33 3.06
CA ARG A 53 11.79 -3.37 2.01
C ARG A 53 11.74 -1.93 2.53
N CYS A 54 11.25 -1.69 3.75
CA CYS A 54 11.26 -0.36 4.34
C CYS A 54 12.68 0.16 4.61
N SER A 55 13.60 -0.71 5.06
CA SER A 55 14.99 -0.31 5.34
C SER A 55 15.74 0.20 4.10
N LEU A 56 15.39 -0.33 2.92
CA LEU A 56 16.00 0.04 1.65
C LEU A 56 15.65 1.46 1.19
N TYR A 57 14.69 2.14 1.82
CA TYR A 57 14.31 3.49 1.38
C TYR A 57 15.48 4.49 1.46
N LYS A 58 16.39 4.34 2.42
CA LYS A 58 17.60 5.19 2.51
C LYS A 58 18.62 4.89 1.42
N ASP A 59 18.69 3.64 0.97
CA ASP A 59 19.78 3.14 0.13
C ASP A 59 19.41 3.14 -1.35
N GLU A 60 18.14 2.89 -1.69
CA GLU A 60 17.66 2.78 -3.07
C GLU A 60 17.10 4.09 -3.64
N TYR A 61 16.76 5.08 -2.80
CA TYR A 61 16.16 6.33 -3.25
C TYR A 61 17.11 7.52 -3.05
N PRO A 62 17.35 8.37 -4.07
CA PRO A 62 18.32 9.47 -4.02
C PRO A 62 18.14 10.47 -2.87
N ASN A 63 16.93 10.57 -2.33
CA ASN A 63 16.57 11.44 -1.19
C ASN A 63 15.87 10.64 -0.09
N GLY A 64 16.17 9.35 0.03
CA GLY A 64 15.64 8.50 1.07
C GLY A 64 16.06 8.98 2.45
N THR A 65 15.10 9.15 3.35
CA THR A 65 15.35 9.64 4.71
C THR A 65 14.94 8.62 5.77
N ASP A 66 15.43 8.81 7.00
CA ASP A 66 14.92 8.15 8.20
C ASP A 66 13.40 8.31 8.36
N GLU A 67 12.87 9.45 7.92
CA GLU A 67 11.43 9.71 7.94
C GLU A 67 10.69 8.81 6.94
N ASP A 68 11.25 8.56 5.76
CA ASP A 68 10.66 7.65 4.78
C ASP A 68 10.63 6.20 5.28
N VAL A 69 11.71 5.75 5.92
CA VAL A 69 11.75 4.43 6.59
C VAL A 69 10.66 4.35 7.66
N ALA A 70 10.60 5.34 8.55
CA ALA A 70 9.61 5.37 9.62
C ALA A 70 8.17 5.43 9.09
N ASN A 71 7.91 6.14 7.99
CA ASN A 71 6.59 6.22 7.38
C ASN A 71 6.21 4.92 6.66
N CYS A 72 7.15 4.27 5.97
CA CYS A 72 6.96 2.93 5.42
C CYS A 72 6.60 1.92 6.53
N GLU A 73 7.32 1.93 7.65
CA GLU A 73 7.03 1.05 8.79
C GLU A 73 5.66 1.31 9.42
N LYS A 74 5.20 2.56 9.47
CA LYS A 74 3.82 2.88 9.91
C LYS A 74 2.79 2.24 8.99
N VAL A 75 2.99 2.33 7.67
CA VAL A 75 2.11 1.69 6.68
C VAL A 75 2.15 0.16 6.83
N MET A 76 3.34 -0.43 7.00
CA MET A 76 3.54 -1.86 7.28
C MET A 76 2.73 -2.33 8.49
N LYS A 77 2.82 -1.63 9.64
CA LYS A 77 2.06 -1.98 10.85
C LYS A 77 0.56 -2.02 10.58
N VAL A 78 0.02 -1.00 9.91
CA VAL A 78 -1.41 -0.90 9.56
C VAL A 78 -1.86 -2.03 8.61
N ILE A 79 -0.97 -2.48 7.73
CA ILE A 79 -1.19 -3.61 6.82
C ILE A 79 -1.27 -4.93 7.60
N LEU A 80 -0.28 -5.18 8.47
CA LEU A 80 -0.17 -6.42 9.23
C LEU A 80 -1.29 -6.60 10.25
N GLU A 81 -1.74 -5.52 10.89
CA GLU A 81 -2.85 -5.55 11.86
C GLU A 81 -4.17 -6.02 11.25
N LYS A 82 -4.52 -5.51 10.06
CA LYS A 82 -5.82 -5.84 9.44
C LYS A 82 -5.82 -7.14 8.65
N LYS A 83 -4.66 -7.69 8.28
CA LYS A 83 -4.47 -8.99 7.59
C LYS A 83 -5.15 -9.17 6.22
N ASP A 84 -6.15 -8.35 5.84
CA ASP A 84 -6.85 -8.44 4.55
C ASP A 84 -5.86 -8.32 3.37
N MET A 85 -4.96 -7.34 3.46
CA MET A 85 -3.94 -7.11 2.44
C MET A 85 -2.97 -8.28 2.31
N VAL A 86 -2.64 -8.93 3.44
CA VAL A 86 -1.78 -10.13 3.48
C VAL A 86 -2.48 -11.29 2.75
N LYS A 87 -3.79 -11.47 2.96
CA LYS A 87 -4.59 -12.49 2.27
C LYS A 87 -4.69 -12.21 0.77
N HIS A 88 -4.96 -10.97 0.38
CA HIS A 88 -5.04 -10.59 -1.03
C HIS A 88 -3.70 -10.75 -1.75
N ALA A 89 -2.60 -10.33 -1.14
CA ALA A 89 -1.27 -10.51 -1.70
C ALA A 89 -0.91 -12.00 -1.89
N ARG A 90 -1.26 -12.88 -0.93
CA ARG A 90 -1.07 -14.33 -1.07
C ARG A 90 -1.84 -14.92 -2.26
N ASN A 91 -3.09 -14.49 -2.45
CA ASN A 91 -3.90 -14.94 -3.60
C ASN A 91 -3.32 -14.49 -4.95
N LEU A 92 -2.39 -13.53 -4.94
CA LEU A 92 -1.77 -12.93 -6.11
C LEU A 92 -0.27 -13.25 -6.20
N GLU A 93 0.23 -14.21 -5.42
CA GLU A 93 1.66 -14.54 -5.36
C GLU A 93 2.27 -14.91 -6.73
N ASN A 94 1.46 -15.49 -7.62
CA ASN A 94 1.87 -15.90 -8.98
C ASN A 94 1.38 -14.96 -10.09
N SER A 95 0.72 -13.85 -9.75
CA SER A 95 0.28 -12.88 -10.78
C SER A 95 1.49 -12.23 -11.44
N THR A 96 1.44 -11.94 -12.74
CA THR A 96 2.46 -11.13 -13.43
C THR A 96 2.01 -9.68 -13.64
N ILE A 97 0.81 -9.34 -13.18
CA ILE A 97 0.20 -8.02 -13.36
C ILE A 97 0.75 -7.08 -12.27
N TYR A 98 1.36 -5.96 -12.68
CA TYR A 98 1.94 -4.95 -11.78
C TYR A 98 0.87 -4.06 -11.15
N GLU A 99 -0.26 -3.88 -11.83
CA GLU A 99 -1.39 -3.08 -11.36
C GLU A 99 -2.11 -3.71 -10.17
N ASP A 100 -1.88 -5.00 -9.90
CA ASP A 100 -2.51 -5.72 -8.79
C ASP A 100 -2.11 -5.14 -7.43
N GLN A 101 -0.86 -4.69 -7.25
CA GLN A 101 -0.39 -4.03 -6.03
C GLN A 101 -1.13 -2.72 -5.81
N LYS A 102 -1.24 -1.90 -6.85
CA LYS A 102 -2.00 -0.65 -6.78
C LYS A 102 -3.47 -0.91 -6.47
N ARG A 103 -4.07 -1.94 -7.06
CA ARG A 103 -5.45 -2.36 -6.76
C ARG A 103 -5.64 -2.79 -5.31
N ILE A 104 -4.71 -3.54 -4.74
CA ILE A 104 -4.70 -3.90 -3.32
C ILE A 104 -4.68 -2.64 -2.46
N CYS A 105 -3.78 -1.69 -2.77
CA CYS A 105 -3.63 -0.44 -2.04
C CYS A 105 -4.82 0.53 -2.16
N THR A 106 -5.53 0.50 -3.29
CA THR A 106 -6.78 1.24 -3.48
C THR A 106 -7.94 0.59 -2.72
N LYS A 107 -8.07 -0.75 -2.76
CA LYS A 107 -9.22 -1.47 -2.20
C LYS A 107 -9.20 -1.58 -0.68
N ASP A 108 -8.05 -1.88 -0.09
CA ASP A 108 -8.02 -2.34 1.30
C ASP A 108 -7.87 -1.18 2.31
N LYS A 109 -7.30 -0.05 1.86
CA LYS A 109 -6.96 1.09 2.74
C LYS A 109 -7.07 2.47 2.10
N CYS A 110 -7.40 2.56 0.81
CA CYS A 110 -7.39 3.82 0.05
C CYS A 110 -6.05 4.58 0.10
N TYR A 111 -4.92 3.86 0.25
CA TYR A 111 -3.60 4.50 0.18
C TYR A 111 -3.37 5.13 -1.19
N CYS A 112 -3.83 4.45 -2.24
CA CYS A 112 -3.75 4.93 -3.60
C CYS A 112 -5.10 5.48 -4.07
N PRO A 113 -5.12 6.66 -4.74
CA PRO A 113 -6.34 7.15 -5.36
C PRO A 113 -6.85 6.13 -6.39
N PRO A 114 -8.18 6.02 -6.57
CA PRO A 114 -8.75 5.13 -7.56
C PRO A 114 -8.20 5.48 -8.94
N THR A 115 -7.79 4.48 -9.71
CA THR A 115 -7.41 4.69 -11.12
C THR A 115 -8.62 5.23 -11.86
N ILE A 116 -8.64 6.52 -12.14
CA ILE A 116 -9.63 7.13 -13.04
C ILE A 116 -9.35 6.51 -14.41
N LYS A 117 -10.28 5.66 -14.88
CA LYS A 117 -10.25 5.22 -16.27
C LYS A 117 -10.48 6.48 -17.12
N GLN A 118 -9.45 6.90 -17.84
CA GLN A 118 -9.62 7.76 -19.01
C GLN A 118 -10.19 6.92 -20.15
#